data_AF-A0A767SNC1-F1
#
_entry.id   AF-A0A767SNC1-F1
#
_cell.length_a   1.000
_cell.length_b   1.000
_cell.length_c   1.000
_cell.angle_alpha   90.00
_cell.angle_beta   90.00
_cell.angle_gamma   90.00
#
_symmetry.space_group_name_H-M   'P 1'
#
loop_
_entity.id
_entity.type
_entity.pdbx_description
1 polymer ?
#
loop_
_entity_poly.entity_id
_entity_poly.type
_entity_poly.pdbx_seq_one_letter_code
_entity_poly.pdbx_strand_id
1 'polypeptide(L)'
;MTQANLSETLFKPRFKHTETSTLVRRFNRGSQPPMQSALDGKNVPHWYRMINRLMWIWRGVDPREILDVQARIVMSDAERTDDDLYDTVIGYRGGNWIYEWAKQAMDWQQKACQEQDAMRSGRYWLHASTLYNIAAYPHLKGDELAEQAQALANRAYEEAAQRLPGSLREMEFAVPGGSPVTAFLHMPKGDGPFPTVLMCGGLDAMQTDY
;
A
#
# COMPACT_ATOMS: atom_id res chain seq x y z
N MET A 1 -35.55 -21.78 3.29
CA MET A 1 -34.86 -20.49 3.05
C MET A 1 -35.06 -19.64 4.28
N THR A 2 -34.01 -19.41 5.05
CA THR A 2 -34.06 -18.59 6.27
C THR A 2 -34.26 -17.13 5.88
N GLN A 3 -35.33 -16.51 6.42
CA GLN A 3 -35.68 -15.11 6.18
C GLN A 3 -34.58 -14.21 6.76
N ALA A 4 -34.04 -13.30 5.94
CA ALA A 4 -33.00 -12.37 6.40
C ALA A 4 -33.56 -11.46 7.51
N ASN A 5 -32.86 -11.38 8.64
CA ASN A 5 -33.27 -10.58 9.78
C ASN A 5 -33.14 -9.08 9.44
N LEU A 6 -34.26 -8.39 9.33
CA LEU A 6 -34.32 -6.96 8.99
C LEU A 6 -33.55 -6.08 9.97
N SER A 7 -33.51 -6.46 11.25
CA SER A 7 -32.74 -5.73 12.27
C SER A 7 -31.23 -5.84 12.04
N GLU A 8 -30.73 -7.03 11.65
CA GLU A 8 -29.30 -7.19 11.29
C GLU A 8 -28.91 -6.37 10.06
N THR A 9 -29.85 -6.17 9.13
CA THR A 9 -29.61 -5.39 7.91
C THR A 9 -29.64 -3.88 8.19
N LEU A 10 -30.56 -3.42 9.04
CA LEU A 10 -30.74 -2.01 9.38
C LEU A 10 -29.68 -1.47 10.35
N PHE A 11 -29.20 -2.30 11.28
CA PHE A 11 -28.22 -1.91 12.30
C PHE A 11 -26.79 -2.34 11.97
N LYS A 12 -26.53 -2.90 10.77
CA LYS A 12 -25.16 -3.21 10.35
C LYS A 12 -24.34 -1.91 10.30
N PRO A 13 -23.22 -1.82 11.03
CA PRO A 13 -22.39 -0.63 11.01
C PRO A 13 -21.98 -0.33 9.56
N ARG A 14 -22.50 0.77 9.02
CA ARG A 14 -22.08 1.28 7.72
C ARG A 14 -20.94 2.25 7.96
N PHE A 15 -19.72 1.74 7.92
CA PHE A 15 -18.55 2.60 7.89
C PHE A 15 -18.54 3.33 6.55
N LYS A 16 -18.78 4.65 6.59
CA LYS A 16 -18.70 5.50 5.42
C LYS A 16 -17.28 6.07 5.36
N HIS A 17 -16.36 5.27 4.85
CA HIS A 17 -15.01 5.76 4.55
C HIS A 17 -15.09 6.72 3.36
N THR A 18 -14.47 7.89 3.51
CA THR A 18 -14.32 8.87 2.45
C THR A 18 -13.36 8.31 1.40
N GLU A 19 -13.73 8.38 0.12
CA GLU A 19 -12.88 7.88 -0.96
C GLU A 19 -11.70 8.83 -1.21
N THR A 20 -10.51 8.26 -1.46
CA THR A 20 -9.21 8.95 -1.46
C THR A 20 -9.18 10.22 -2.31
N SER A 21 -9.78 10.22 -3.51
CA SER A 21 -9.73 11.37 -4.41
C SER A 21 -10.46 12.61 -3.88
N THR A 22 -11.35 12.44 -2.90
CA THR A 22 -12.13 13.53 -2.29
C THR A 22 -11.49 14.18 -1.07
N LEU A 23 -10.43 13.58 -0.51
CA LEU A 23 -9.81 14.04 0.74
C LEU A 23 -9.13 15.41 0.60
N VAL A 24 -8.57 15.70 -0.57
CA VAL A 24 -7.90 16.97 -0.84
C VAL A 24 -8.76 17.83 -1.74
N ARG A 25 -9.31 18.92 -1.19
CA ARG A 25 -10.08 19.90 -1.96
C ARG A 25 -9.13 20.70 -2.86
N ARG A 26 -9.19 20.47 -4.18
CA ARG A 26 -8.49 21.30 -5.16
C ARG A 26 -9.36 22.47 -5.58
N PHE A 27 -8.92 23.70 -5.30
CA PHE A 27 -9.62 24.92 -5.68
C PHE A 27 -9.44 25.29 -7.17
N ASN A 28 -8.44 24.72 -7.85
CA ASN A 28 -8.22 24.89 -9.29
C ASN A 28 -8.10 23.53 -9.98
N ARG A 29 -9.05 23.23 -10.88
CA ARG A 29 -9.02 22.07 -11.80
C ARG A 29 -8.34 22.42 -13.13
N GLY A 30 -7.39 23.36 -13.13
CA GLY A 30 -6.64 23.70 -14.35
C GLY A 30 -5.97 22.45 -14.92
N SER A 31 -5.80 22.39 -16.24
CA SER A 31 -5.08 21.30 -16.90
C SER A 31 -3.65 21.24 -16.36
N GLN A 32 -3.38 20.28 -15.48
CA GLN A 32 -2.02 19.99 -15.04
C GLN A 32 -1.24 19.47 -16.25
N PRO A 33 -0.01 19.93 -16.49
CA PRO A 33 0.82 19.36 -17.54
C PRO A 33 1.00 17.86 -17.27
N PRO A 34 0.96 17.01 -18.31
CA PRO A 34 1.14 15.57 -18.14
C PRO A 34 2.52 15.31 -17.51
N MET A 35 2.53 14.64 -16.35
CA MET A 35 3.75 14.21 -15.70
C MET A 35 4.14 12.82 -16.18
N GLN A 36 5.43 12.65 -16.46
CA GLN A 36 6.04 11.38 -16.80
C GLN A 36 7.44 11.31 -16.19
N SER A 37 7.58 10.50 -15.16
CA SER A 37 8.86 10.11 -14.56
C SER A 37 8.98 8.60 -14.57
N ALA A 38 10.18 8.09 -14.84
CA ALA A 38 10.45 6.65 -14.80
C ALA A 38 10.30 6.08 -13.38
N LEU A 39 10.63 6.89 -12.35
CA LEU A 39 10.68 6.46 -10.96
C LEU A 39 9.59 7.09 -10.09
N ASP A 40 8.95 8.19 -10.52
CA ASP A 40 7.86 8.85 -9.77
C ASP A 40 6.49 8.59 -10.41
N GLY A 41 6.44 7.84 -11.51
CA GLY A 41 5.22 7.45 -12.19
C GLY A 41 4.76 8.44 -13.25
N LYS A 42 3.58 8.16 -13.81
CA LYS A 42 3.00 8.98 -14.87
C LYS A 42 1.50 9.11 -14.71
N ASN A 43 0.95 10.17 -15.29
CA ASN A 43 -0.49 10.24 -15.53
C ASN A 43 -0.88 9.14 -16.53
N VAL A 44 -1.84 8.31 -16.13
CA VAL A 44 -2.47 7.33 -17.03
C VAL A 44 -3.91 7.78 -17.22
N PRO A 45 -4.44 7.80 -18.46
CA PRO A 45 -5.83 8.17 -18.71
C PRO A 45 -6.78 7.37 -17.81
N HIS A 46 -7.77 8.06 -17.24
CA HIS A 46 -8.79 7.47 -16.37
C HIS A 46 -8.30 6.93 -15.01
N TRP A 47 -7.12 7.36 -14.53
CA TRP A 47 -6.66 7.08 -13.17
C TRP A 47 -6.46 8.38 -12.39
N TYR A 48 -7.01 8.42 -11.17
CA TYR A 48 -6.74 9.48 -10.20
C TYR A 48 -5.28 9.43 -9.75
N ARG A 49 -4.82 8.24 -9.36
CA ARG A 49 -3.43 7.99 -8.94
C ARG A 49 -2.46 8.06 -10.11
N MET A 50 -1.25 8.57 -9.87
CA MET A 50 -0.14 8.34 -10.78
C MET A 50 0.23 6.86 -10.73
N ILE A 51 0.35 6.25 -11.90
CA ILE A 51 0.61 4.82 -11.98
C ILE A 51 2.08 4.59 -12.29
N ASN A 52 2.75 3.83 -11.42
CA ASN A 52 4.17 3.52 -11.55
C ASN A 52 4.43 2.01 -11.58
N ARG A 53 3.92 1.34 -12.62
CA ARG A 53 4.10 -0.10 -12.81
C ARG A 53 5.58 -0.49 -12.83
N LEU A 54 6.45 0.33 -13.44
CA LEU A 54 7.87 0.03 -13.52
C LEU A 54 8.51 -0.02 -12.13
N MET A 55 8.23 0.96 -11.27
CA MET A 55 8.73 0.97 -9.89
C MET A 55 8.17 -0.22 -9.09
N TRP A 56 6.88 -0.54 -9.22
CA TRP A 56 6.30 -1.70 -8.51
C TRP A 56 6.93 -3.01 -8.95
N ILE A 57 7.22 -3.17 -10.25
CA ILE A 57 7.97 -4.32 -10.77
C ILE A 57 9.39 -4.35 -10.22
N TRP A 58 10.06 -3.20 -10.18
CA TRP A 58 11.41 -3.09 -9.64
C TRP A 58 11.47 -3.46 -8.14
N ARG A 59 10.41 -3.15 -7.39
CA ARG A 59 10.21 -3.56 -5.99
C ARG A 59 9.80 -5.03 -5.81
N GLY A 60 9.70 -5.80 -6.90
CA GLY A 60 9.47 -7.25 -6.85
C GLY A 60 8.04 -7.71 -7.14
N VAL A 61 7.12 -6.82 -7.50
CA VAL A 61 5.75 -7.22 -7.84
C VAL A 61 5.67 -7.79 -9.27
N ASP A 62 5.06 -8.96 -9.44
CA ASP A 62 4.90 -9.56 -10.77
C ASP A 62 4.00 -8.68 -11.66
N PRO A 63 4.41 -8.34 -12.91
CA PRO A 63 3.60 -7.56 -13.81
C PRO A 63 2.18 -8.11 -14.02
N ARG A 64 2.00 -9.43 -14.02
CA ARG A 64 0.68 -10.07 -14.18
C ARG A 64 -0.21 -9.79 -12.99
N GLU A 65 0.34 -9.84 -11.79
CA GLU A 65 -0.39 -9.52 -10.56
C GLU A 65 -0.83 -8.05 -10.52
N ILE A 66 0.03 -7.13 -10.95
CA ILE A 66 -0.34 -5.71 -11.09
C ILE A 66 -1.54 -5.57 -12.04
N LEU A 67 -1.48 -6.24 -13.20
CA LEU A 67 -2.54 -6.18 -14.20
C LEU A 67 -3.84 -6.84 -13.72
N ASP A 68 -3.75 -7.95 -12.99
CA ASP A 68 -4.90 -8.65 -12.42
C ASP A 68 -5.63 -7.78 -11.39
N VAL A 69 -4.89 -7.10 -10.50
CA VAL A 69 -5.48 -6.15 -9.53
C VAL A 69 -6.12 -4.97 -10.25
N GLN A 70 -5.40 -4.37 -11.21
CA GLN A 70 -5.92 -3.23 -11.98
C GLN A 70 -7.15 -3.61 -12.81
N ALA A 71 -7.20 -4.82 -13.36
CA ALA A 71 -8.36 -5.30 -14.08
C ALA A 71 -9.60 -5.39 -13.18
N ARG A 72 -9.47 -5.87 -11.94
CA ARG A 72 -10.59 -5.90 -10.97
C ARG A 72 -11.11 -4.50 -10.64
N ILE A 73 -10.22 -3.51 -10.55
CA ILE A 73 -10.58 -2.10 -10.34
C ILE A 73 -11.34 -1.53 -11.55
N VAL A 74 -10.81 -1.73 -12.75
CA VAL A 74 -11.39 -1.23 -14.01
C VAL A 74 -12.75 -1.86 -14.28
N MET A 75 -12.88 -3.16 -14.09
CA MET A 75 -14.10 -3.93 -14.40
C MET A 75 -15.21 -3.78 -13.34
N SER A 76 -15.01 -2.99 -12.29
CA SER A 76 -16.05 -2.80 -11.27
C SER A 76 -17.20 -1.94 -11.78
N ASP A 77 -18.42 -2.42 -11.57
CA ASP A 77 -19.67 -1.66 -11.81
C ASP A 77 -20.12 -0.87 -10.56
N ALA A 78 -19.31 -0.85 -9.50
CA ALA A 78 -19.63 -0.11 -8.28
C ALA A 78 -19.55 1.40 -8.50
N GLU A 79 -20.34 2.14 -7.71
CA GLU A 79 -20.38 3.60 -7.71
C GLU A 79 -18.99 4.21 -7.46
N ARG A 80 -18.63 5.21 -8.27
CA ARG A 80 -17.37 5.96 -8.19
C ARG A 80 -17.62 7.38 -7.74
N THR A 81 -16.62 7.99 -7.11
CA THR A 81 -16.63 9.44 -6.86
C THR A 81 -16.65 10.20 -8.18
N ASP A 82 -15.85 9.73 -9.13
CA ASP A 82 -15.73 10.28 -10.48
C ASP A 82 -15.81 9.12 -11.48
N ASP A 83 -16.88 9.08 -12.27
CA ASP A 83 -17.15 8.00 -13.22
C ASP A 83 -16.08 7.88 -14.32
N ASP A 84 -15.31 8.95 -14.59
CA ASP A 84 -14.21 8.94 -15.55
C ASP A 84 -12.91 8.35 -14.96
N LEU A 85 -12.84 8.10 -13.65
CA LEU A 85 -11.63 7.65 -12.95
C LEU A 85 -11.82 6.28 -12.30
N TYR A 86 -11.18 5.26 -12.87
CA TYR A 86 -11.37 3.85 -12.51
C TYR A 86 -11.12 3.54 -11.03
N ASP A 87 -10.11 4.15 -10.42
CA ASP A 87 -9.64 3.87 -9.05
C ASP A 87 -10.36 4.66 -7.95
N THR A 88 -11.52 5.25 -8.26
CA THR A 88 -12.31 6.07 -7.34
C THR A 88 -13.61 5.39 -6.86
N VAL A 89 -13.67 4.06 -6.91
CA VAL A 89 -14.80 3.28 -6.37
C VAL A 89 -14.99 3.57 -4.88
N ILE A 90 -16.24 3.87 -4.48
CA ILE A 90 -16.58 4.36 -3.14
C ILE A 90 -16.69 3.22 -2.12
N GLY A 91 -15.98 3.40 -1.01
CA GLY A 91 -16.02 2.51 0.16
C GLY A 91 -15.19 1.24 0.00
N TYR A 92 -14.98 0.53 1.11
CA TYR A 92 -14.13 -0.67 1.15
C TYR A 92 -14.86 -1.90 0.60
N ARG A 93 -14.82 -2.09 -0.72
CA ARG A 93 -15.52 -3.17 -1.45
C ARG A 93 -14.80 -3.52 -2.76
N GLY A 94 -15.28 -4.55 -3.44
CA GLY A 94 -14.77 -4.94 -4.76
C GLY A 94 -14.71 -3.76 -5.75
N GLY A 95 -13.55 -3.59 -6.37
CA GLY A 95 -13.22 -2.47 -7.26
C GLY A 95 -12.55 -1.27 -6.61
N ASN A 96 -12.64 -1.10 -5.28
CA ASN A 96 -11.92 -0.03 -4.59
C ASN A 96 -10.41 -0.30 -4.61
N TRP A 97 -9.61 0.73 -4.88
CA TRP A 97 -8.15 0.62 -4.95
C TRP A 97 -7.54 -0.08 -3.73
N ILE A 98 -7.84 0.44 -2.53
CA ILE A 98 -7.25 -0.04 -1.29
C ILE A 98 -7.73 -1.47 -1.04
N TYR A 99 -9.02 -1.75 -1.25
CA TYR A 99 -9.58 -3.09 -1.12
C TYR A 99 -8.89 -4.12 -2.02
N GLU A 100 -8.74 -3.83 -3.32
CA GLU A 100 -8.23 -4.80 -4.29
C GLU A 100 -6.74 -5.12 -4.08
N TRP A 101 -5.93 -4.11 -3.73
CA TRP A 101 -4.52 -4.30 -3.37
C TRP A 101 -4.36 -4.97 -2.00
N ALA A 102 -5.11 -4.55 -0.98
CA ALA A 102 -5.05 -5.15 0.35
C ALA A 102 -5.51 -6.61 0.33
N LYS A 103 -6.53 -6.94 -0.46
CA LYS A 103 -6.96 -8.33 -0.67
C LYS A 103 -5.84 -9.16 -1.31
N GLN A 104 -5.18 -8.63 -2.33
CA GLN A 104 -4.04 -9.29 -2.96
C GLN A 104 -2.91 -9.52 -1.94
N ALA A 105 -2.62 -8.53 -1.10
CA ALA A 105 -1.64 -8.65 -0.02
C ALA A 105 -2.02 -9.72 1.02
N MET A 106 -3.30 -9.81 1.39
CA MET A 106 -3.82 -10.81 2.33
C MET A 106 -3.60 -12.24 1.81
N ASP A 107 -3.75 -12.48 0.51
CA ASP A 107 -3.49 -13.80 -0.08
C ASP A 107 -2.02 -14.21 0.09
N TRP A 108 -1.08 -13.26 -0.04
CA TRP A 108 0.35 -13.51 0.20
C TRP A 108 0.69 -13.67 1.68
N GLN A 109 0.09 -12.86 2.53
CA GLN A 109 0.19 -13.02 3.98
C GLN A 109 -0.31 -14.41 4.42
N GLN A 110 -1.42 -14.90 3.86
CA GLN A 110 -1.92 -16.24 4.15
C GLN A 110 -0.93 -17.33 3.69
N LYS A 111 -0.37 -17.20 2.48
CA LYS A 111 0.70 -18.10 2.00
C LYS A 111 1.91 -18.06 2.93
N ALA A 112 2.31 -16.88 3.40
CA ALA A 112 3.44 -16.70 4.32
C ALA A 112 3.23 -17.41 5.66
N CYS A 113 2.00 -17.34 6.22
CA CYS A 113 1.64 -18.05 7.45
C CYS A 113 1.61 -19.58 7.30
N GLN A 114 1.35 -20.09 6.10
CA GLN A 114 1.25 -21.52 5.82
C GLN A 114 2.57 -22.15 5.34
N GLU A 115 3.53 -21.31 4.94
CA GLU A 115 4.84 -21.75 4.45
C GLU A 115 5.76 -22.16 5.60
N GLN A 116 6.38 -23.34 5.46
CA GLN A 116 7.26 -23.92 6.47
C GLN A 116 8.72 -23.48 6.28
N ASP A 117 9.14 -23.22 5.04
CA ASP A 117 10.46 -22.68 4.77
C ASP A 117 10.53 -21.20 5.21
N ALA A 118 11.32 -20.92 6.26
CA ALA A 118 11.39 -19.60 6.86
C ALA A 118 11.79 -18.52 5.82
N MET A 119 12.77 -18.81 4.96
CA MET A 119 13.27 -17.85 4.00
C MET A 119 12.19 -17.51 2.94
N ARG A 120 11.50 -18.52 2.42
CA ARG A 120 10.38 -18.33 1.49
C ARG A 120 9.19 -17.64 2.15
N SER A 121 8.85 -18.01 3.39
CA SER A 121 7.83 -17.31 4.19
C SER A 121 8.19 -15.83 4.35
N GLY A 122 9.45 -15.51 4.65
CA GLY A 122 9.95 -14.13 4.72
C GLY A 122 9.79 -13.37 3.40
N ARG A 123 10.05 -14.02 2.26
CA ARG A 123 9.80 -13.41 0.93
C ARG A 123 8.32 -13.16 0.68
N TYR A 124 7.43 -14.06 1.09
CA TYR A 124 5.98 -13.86 0.96
C TYR A 124 5.48 -12.73 1.85
N TRP A 125 6.01 -12.60 3.07
CA TRP A 125 5.73 -11.46 3.95
C TRP A 125 6.21 -10.14 3.36
N LEU A 126 7.42 -10.11 2.80
CA LEU A 126 7.95 -8.90 2.14
C LEU A 126 7.07 -8.50 0.95
N HIS A 127 6.64 -9.48 0.14
CA HIS A 127 5.72 -9.25 -0.97
C HIS A 127 4.36 -8.71 -0.50
N ALA A 128 3.80 -9.27 0.57
CA ALA A 128 2.57 -8.76 1.17
C ALA A 128 2.75 -7.31 1.66
N SER A 129 3.89 -6.99 2.28
CA SER A 129 4.22 -5.63 2.71
C SER A 129 4.22 -4.64 1.53
N THR A 130 4.89 -4.99 0.43
CA THR A 130 4.90 -4.16 -0.79
C THR A 130 3.48 -3.92 -1.33
N LEU A 131 2.63 -4.95 -1.38
CA LEU A 131 1.25 -4.82 -1.86
C LEU A 131 0.39 -3.96 -0.92
N TYR A 132 0.57 -4.06 0.40
CA TYR A 132 -0.10 -3.18 1.36
C TYR A 132 0.37 -1.73 1.23
N ASN A 133 1.65 -1.47 0.96
CA ASN A 133 2.13 -0.12 0.66
C ASN A 133 1.50 0.44 -0.62
N ILE A 134 1.37 -0.36 -1.68
CA ILE A 134 0.65 0.04 -2.89
C ILE A 134 -0.83 0.30 -2.60
N ALA A 135 -1.47 -0.50 -1.72
CA ALA A 135 -2.83 -0.26 -1.28
C ALA A 135 -2.96 1.13 -0.62
N ALA A 136 -2.03 1.50 0.26
CA ALA A 136 -2.03 2.78 0.95
C ALA A 136 -1.63 3.98 0.06
N TYR A 137 -1.05 3.76 -1.13
CA TYR A 137 -0.61 4.82 -2.04
C TYR A 137 -1.76 5.77 -2.43
N PRO A 138 -1.57 7.11 -2.39
CA PRO A 138 -0.32 7.85 -2.17
C PRO A 138 -0.14 8.36 -0.71
N HIS A 139 -0.67 7.61 0.27
CA HIS A 139 -0.49 7.88 1.70
C HIS A 139 -1.05 9.23 2.17
N LEU A 140 -2.25 9.58 1.69
CA LEU A 140 -2.91 10.82 2.10
C LEU A 140 -3.31 10.76 3.57
N LYS A 141 -2.85 11.74 4.35
CA LYS A 141 -3.26 11.90 5.75
C LYS A 141 -4.77 12.05 5.86
N GLY A 142 -5.39 11.28 6.77
CA GLY A 142 -6.84 11.26 6.95
C GLY A 142 -7.59 10.30 6.02
N ASP A 143 -6.87 9.55 5.17
CA ASP A 143 -7.41 8.35 4.53
C ASP A 143 -7.34 7.17 5.51
N GLU A 144 -8.43 6.93 6.24
CA GLU A 144 -8.49 5.87 7.26
C GLU A 144 -8.17 4.48 6.70
N LEU A 145 -8.51 4.22 5.43
CA LEU A 145 -8.25 2.93 4.80
C LEU A 145 -6.78 2.81 4.41
N ALA A 146 -6.15 3.90 3.95
CA ALA A 146 -4.72 3.91 3.67
C ALA A 146 -3.89 3.79 4.96
N GLU A 147 -4.31 4.43 6.05
CA GLU A 147 -3.66 4.32 7.36
C GLU A 147 -3.70 2.87 7.88
N GLN A 148 -4.84 2.17 7.71
CA GLN A 148 -4.95 0.74 8.04
C GLN A 148 -4.06 -0.14 7.15
N ALA A 149 -4.04 0.11 5.84
CA ALA A 149 -3.18 -0.61 4.91
C ALA A 149 -1.69 -0.40 5.23
N GLN A 150 -1.30 0.82 5.61
CA GLN A 150 0.06 1.13 6.02
C GLN A 150 0.47 0.41 7.32
N ALA A 151 -0.44 0.32 8.30
CA ALA A 151 -0.20 -0.47 9.51
C ALA A 151 0.02 -1.97 9.18
N LEU A 152 -0.74 -2.52 8.24
CA LEU A 152 -0.55 -3.88 7.75
C LEU A 152 0.78 -4.05 7.00
N ALA A 153 1.18 -3.05 6.22
CA ALA A 153 2.46 -3.06 5.51
C ALA A 153 3.65 -3.13 6.47
N ASN A 154 3.66 -2.30 7.52
CA ASN A 154 4.70 -2.29 8.54
C ASN A 154 4.78 -3.63 9.28
N ARG A 155 3.64 -4.17 9.69
CA ARG A 155 3.59 -5.49 10.34
C ARG A 155 4.11 -6.61 9.43
N ALA A 156 3.71 -6.61 8.15
CA ALA A 156 4.21 -7.59 7.20
C ALA A 156 5.72 -7.45 6.96
N TYR A 157 6.25 -6.23 6.99
CA TYR A 157 7.69 -5.97 6.89
C TYR A 157 8.46 -6.52 8.10
N GLU A 158 7.95 -6.30 9.31
CA GLU A 158 8.53 -6.85 10.54
C GLU A 158 8.58 -8.40 10.51
N GLU A 159 7.50 -9.04 10.06
CA GLU A 159 7.46 -10.50 9.89
C GLU A 159 8.47 -10.98 8.84
N ALA A 160 8.65 -10.22 7.75
CA ALA A 160 9.66 -10.52 6.75
C ALA A 160 11.08 -10.42 7.34
N ALA A 161 11.36 -9.33 8.07
CA ALA A 161 12.67 -9.05 8.66
C ALA A 161 13.11 -10.12 9.68
N GLN A 162 12.17 -10.72 10.41
CA GLN A 162 12.46 -11.83 11.33
C GLN A 162 12.92 -13.12 10.63
N ARG A 163 12.59 -13.27 9.35
CA ARG A 163 12.76 -14.51 8.58
C ARG A 163 13.84 -14.42 7.51
N LEU A 164 14.11 -13.21 7.00
CA LEU A 164 15.09 -12.97 5.96
C LEU A 164 16.51 -12.81 6.53
N PRO A 165 17.57 -13.10 5.74
CA PRO A 165 18.94 -12.93 6.19
C PRO A 165 19.29 -11.49 6.54
N GLY A 166 20.08 -11.33 7.60
CA GLY A 166 20.49 -10.02 8.11
C GLY A 166 19.84 -9.76 9.46
N SER A 167 19.90 -8.52 9.90
CA SER A 167 19.14 -8.06 11.07
C SER A 167 18.57 -6.68 10.80
N LEU A 168 17.40 -6.43 11.36
CA LEU A 168 16.72 -5.15 11.34
C LEU A 168 16.75 -4.57 12.74
N ARG A 169 17.19 -3.32 12.88
CA ARG A 169 17.10 -2.59 14.14
C ARG A 169 16.33 -1.30 13.92
N GLU A 170 15.25 -1.14 14.65
CA GLU A 170 14.58 0.16 14.76
C GLU A 170 15.43 1.11 15.61
N MET A 171 15.62 2.32 15.12
CA MET A 171 16.40 3.37 15.76
C MET A 171 15.56 4.63 15.85
N GLU A 172 15.60 5.29 17.00
CA GLU A 172 14.97 6.59 17.21
C GLU A 172 16.05 7.69 17.26
N PHE A 173 15.86 8.74 16.47
CA PHE A 173 16.74 9.90 16.42
C PHE A 173 15.97 11.13 16.91
N ALA A 174 16.50 11.79 17.94
CA ALA A 174 15.95 13.06 18.41
C ALA A 174 16.21 14.17 17.38
N VAL A 175 15.15 14.89 17.00
CA VAL A 175 15.24 16.05 16.11
C VAL A 175 15.01 17.33 16.93
N PRO A 176 15.98 18.27 16.99
CA PRO A 176 15.80 19.52 17.72
C PRO A 176 14.57 20.29 17.24
N GLY A 177 13.64 20.57 18.17
CA GLY A 177 12.40 21.30 17.87
C GLY A 177 11.33 20.51 17.12
N GLY A 178 11.50 19.20 16.94
CA GLY A 178 10.56 18.32 16.26
C GLY A 178 10.25 17.04 17.04
N SER A 179 9.34 16.24 16.48
CA SER A 179 9.12 14.86 16.95
C SER A 179 10.33 13.99 16.60
N PRO A 180 10.63 12.96 17.41
CA PRO A 180 11.68 12.00 17.06
C PRO A 180 11.37 11.31 15.73
N VAL A 181 12.43 10.92 15.03
CA VAL A 181 12.35 10.19 13.76
C VAL A 181 12.75 8.75 13.97
N THR A 182 11.88 7.84 13.55
CA THR A 182 12.15 6.40 13.51
C THR A 182 12.81 6.03 12.19
N ALA A 183 13.92 5.29 12.22
CA ALA A 183 14.54 4.69 11.05
C ALA A 183 14.83 3.21 11.27
N PHE A 184 14.90 2.46 10.18
CA PHE A 184 15.26 1.05 10.19
C PHE A 184 16.69 0.83 9.69
N LEU A 185 17.56 0.35 10.56
CA LEU A 185 18.93 -0.04 10.23
C LEU A 185 18.96 -1.51 9.81
N HIS A 186 19.20 -1.73 8.52
CA HIS A 186 19.46 -3.05 7.95
C HIS A 186 20.94 -3.39 8.06
N MET A 187 21.26 -4.55 8.63
CA MET A 187 22.64 -5.00 8.79
C MET A 187 22.83 -6.40 8.18
N PRO A 188 23.91 -6.62 7.42
CA PRO A 188 24.27 -7.96 6.96
C PRO A 188 24.75 -8.83 8.14
N LYS A 189 24.99 -10.11 7.88
CA LYS A 189 25.58 -11.02 8.87
C LYS A 189 27.03 -10.61 9.18
N GLY A 190 27.43 -10.68 10.45
CA GLY A 190 28.78 -10.42 10.94
C GLY A 190 28.82 -9.35 12.03
N ASP A 191 30.00 -9.11 12.60
CA ASP A 191 30.17 -8.23 13.78
C ASP A 191 30.46 -6.76 13.43
N GLY A 192 30.57 -6.44 12.14
CA GLY A 192 30.86 -5.08 11.67
C GLY A 192 32.27 -4.58 12.05
N PRO A 193 32.53 -3.26 11.95
CA PRO A 193 31.61 -2.22 11.46
C PRO A 193 31.31 -2.38 9.96
N PHE A 194 30.16 -1.88 9.52
CA PHE A 194 29.74 -1.88 8.13
C PHE A 194 29.69 -0.45 7.58
N PRO A 195 30.04 -0.23 6.30
CA PRO A 195 29.67 1.01 5.63
C PRO A 195 28.15 1.15 5.59
N THR A 196 27.64 2.32 5.96
CA THR A 196 26.20 2.59 6.07
C THR A 196 25.77 3.64 5.06
N VAL A 197 24.66 3.37 4.36
CA VAL A 197 24.00 4.33 3.46
C VAL A 197 22.68 4.76 4.09
N LEU A 198 22.45 6.07 4.17
CA LEU A 198 21.15 6.62 4.56
C LEU A 198 20.27 6.73 3.31
N MET A 199 19.10 6.09 3.36
CA MET A 199 18.11 6.09 2.28
C MET A 199 16.86 6.82 2.74
N CYS A 200 16.40 7.78 1.93
CA CYS A 200 15.14 8.48 2.14
C CYS A 200 14.28 8.36 0.87
N GLY A 201 13.02 7.97 1.04
CA GLY A 201 12.06 7.88 -0.07
C GLY A 201 11.52 9.24 -0.52
N GLY A 202 10.71 9.20 -1.58
CA GLY A 202 9.89 10.34 -2.00
C GLY A 202 8.72 10.60 -1.04
N LEU A 203 7.94 11.65 -1.32
CA LEU A 203 6.82 12.08 -0.46
C LEU A 203 5.67 11.06 -0.39
N ASP A 204 5.55 10.19 -1.39
CA ASP A 204 4.51 9.18 -1.56
C ASP A 204 5.07 7.75 -1.49
N ALA A 205 6.26 7.58 -0.90
CA ALA A 205 6.91 6.30 -0.66
C ALA A 205 7.13 6.07 0.83
N MET A 206 7.13 4.80 1.24
CA MET A 206 7.41 4.41 2.62
C MET A 206 8.85 3.94 2.78
N GLN A 207 9.44 4.09 3.98
CA GLN A 207 10.78 3.58 4.24
C GLN A 207 10.90 2.05 4.08
N THR A 208 9.78 1.33 4.23
CA THR A 208 9.66 -0.12 4.03
C THR A 208 9.51 -0.54 2.57
N ASP A 209 9.52 0.41 1.63
CA ASP A 209 9.55 0.12 0.19
C ASP A 209 10.95 -0.24 -0.34
N TYR A 210 11.98 -0.12 0.51
CA TYR A 210 13.40 -0.28 0.16
C TYR A 210 14.06 -1.44 0.90
#